data_AF-A0A392M2I1-F1
#
_entry.id   AF-A0A392M2I1-F1
#
_cell.length_a   1.000
_cell.length_b   1.000
_cell.length_c   1.000
_cell.angle_alpha   90.00
_cell.angle_beta   90.00
_cell.angle_gamma   90.00
#
_symmetry.space_group_name_H-M   'P 1'
#
loop_
_entity.id
_entity.type
_entity.pdbx_description
1 polymer ?
#
loop_
_entity_poly.entity_id
_entity_poly.type
_entity_poly.pdbx_seq_one_letter_code
_entity_poly.pdbx_strand_id
1 'polypeptide(L)'
;MQKSEDTSIYDKVLNAIFDEEMLSTKHIHQVGRLGPVGDNSSSIQHTDFVTEVRDYVVDVNKEIFRQHCAKHLEISPLRLLDDCPQFNRNAVKLLTQGGNMLELSHELRLPFVNWIISNQVPDILA
;
A
#
# COMPACT_ATOMS: atom_id res chain seq x y z
N MET A 1 -9.41 -51.36 -12.50
CA MET A 1 -8.74 -50.40 -13.41
C MET A 1 -8.56 -49.09 -12.65
N GLN A 2 -7.37 -48.82 -12.13
CA GLN A 2 -7.03 -47.49 -11.59
C GLN A 2 -6.69 -46.59 -12.78
N LYS A 3 -7.43 -45.48 -12.96
CA LYS A 3 -7.04 -44.44 -13.91
C LYS A 3 -5.89 -43.67 -13.28
N SER A 4 -4.71 -43.74 -13.88
CA SER A 4 -3.60 -42.82 -13.59
C SER A 4 -4.12 -41.41 -13.85
N GLU A 5 -4.23 -40.57 -12.82
CA GLU A 5 -4.43 -39.14 -13.04
C GLU A 5 -3.27 -38.61 -13.87
N ASP A 6 -3.58 -37.86 -14.92
CA ASP A 6 -2.58 -37.27 -15.81
C ASP A 6 -1.97 -36.05 -15.12
N THR A 7 -0.98 -36.29 -14.28
CA THR A 7 -0.26 -35.26 -13.53
C THR A 7 0.49 -34.29 -14.43
N SER A 8 0.63 -34.59 -15.74
CA SER A 8 1.28 -33.72 -16.72
C SER A 8 0.56 -32.38 -16.88
N ILE A 9 -0.74 -32.32 -16.55
CA ILE A 9 -1.50 -31.06 -16.57
C ILE A 9 -0.98 -30.11 -15.48
N TYR A 10 -0.67 -30.62 -14.29
CA TYR A 10 -0.13 -29.80 -13.20
C TYR A 10 1.26 -29.26 -13.56
N ASP A 11 2.12 -30.08 -14.17
CA ASP A 11 3.43 -29.63 -14.65
C ASP A 11 3.30 -28.55 -15.73
N LYS A 12 2.37 -28.70 -16.67
CA LYS A 12 2.12 -27.67 -17.70
C LYS A 12 1.66 -26.35 -17.10
N VAL A 13 0.77 -26.41 -16.11
CA VAL A 13 0.27 -25.20 -15.43
C VAL A 13 1.38 -24.55 -14.59
N LEU A 14 2.15 -25.33 -13.84
CA LEU A 14 3.28 -24.82 -13.07
C LEU A 14 4.33 -24.17 -13.97
N ASN A 15 4.71 -24.83 -15.06
CA ASN A 15 5.67 -24.28 -16.01
C ASN A 15 5.15 -23.01 -16.68
N ALA A 16 3.85 -22.92 -17.01
CA ALA A 16 3.27 -21.71 -17.60
C ALA A 16 3.17 -20.53 -16.62
N ILE A 17 3.02 -20.80 -15.32
CA ILE A 17 2.94 -19.75 -14.27
C ILE A 17 4.34 -19.26 -13.88
N PHE A 18 5.31 -20.17 -13.78
CA PHE A 18 6.66 -19.90 -13.28
C PHE A 18 7.73 -19.87 -14.40
N ASP A 19 7.32 -19.64 -15.64
CA ASP A 19 8.25 -19.47 -16.77
C ASP A 19 9.10 -18.20 -16.58
N GLU A 20 10.33 -18.40 -16.12
CA GLU A 20 11.28 -17.34 -15.79
C GLU A 20 11.68 -16.50 -17.02
N GLU A 21 11.68 -17.09 -18.22
CA GLU A 21 11.94 -16.40 -19.49
C GLU A 21 10.76 -15.50 -19.88
N MET A 22 9.53 -15.99 -19.71
CA MET A 22 8.31 -15.22 -19.99
C MET A 22 8.07 -14.12 -18.95
N LEU A 23 8.48 -14.33 -17.70
CA LEU A 23 8.39 -13.34 -16.62
C LEU A 23 9.45 -12.22 -16.78
N SER A 24 10.67 -12.56 -17.19
CA SER A 24 11.74 -11.59 -17.40
C SER A 24 11.49 -10.67 -18.60
N THR A 25 10.90 -11.18 -19.69
CA THR A 25 10.48 -10.37 -20.84
C THR A 25 9.33 -9.41 -20.52
N LYS A 26 8.38 -9.82 -19.66
CA LYS A 26 7.32 -8.91 -19.16
C LYS A 26 7.83 -7.81 -18.23
N HIS A 27 8.90 -8.08 -17.48
CA HIS A 27 9.55 -7.06 -16.65
C HIS A 27 10.08 -5.91 -17.52
N ILE A 28 10.72 -6.23 -18.65
CA ILE A 28 11.29 -5.22 -19.58
C ILE A 28 10.21 -4.32 -20.19
N HIS A 29 9.02 -4.84 -20.51
CA HIS A 29 7.93 -4.03 -21.04
C HIS A 29 7.25 -3.12 -19.99
N GLN A 30 7.39 -3.41 -18.69
CA GLN A 30 6.89 -2.53 -17.62
C GLN A 30 7.88 -1.41 -17.25
N VAL A 31 9.15 -1.53 -17.64
CA VAL A 31 10.15 -0.43 -17.52
C VAL A 31 9.75 0.79 -18.37
N GLY A 32 8.81 0.68 -19.31
CA GLY A 32 8.28 1.84 -20.01
C GLY A 32 7.49 2.84 -19.13
N ARG A 33 7.16 2.50 -17.88
CA ARG A 33 6.39 3.35 -16.96
C ARG A 33 7.19 3.82 -15.73
N LEU A 34 8.36 3.25 -15.49
CA LEU A 34 9.30 3.64 -14.45
C LEU A 34 10.57 4.05 -15.18
N GLY A 35 10.90 5.34 -15.13
CA GLY A 35 12.04 5.94 -15.83
C GLY A 35 13.36 5.18 -15.62
N PRO A 36 14.39 5.50 -16.41
CA PRO A 36 15.62 4.72 -16.47
C PRO A 36 16.18 4.51 -15.07
N VAL A 37 16.40 3.23 -14.74
CA VAL A 37 17.14 2.74 -13.56
C VAL A 37 18.55 3.30 -13.65
N GLY A 38 18.73 4.51 -13.14
CA GLY A 38 19.97 5.27 -13.18
C GLY A 38 20.28 5.98 -11.87
N ASP A 39 19.56 5.66 -10.80
CA ASP A 39 19.93 6.06 -9.46
C ASP A 39 19.44 4.99 -8.48
N ASN A 40 20.36 4.18 -7.94
CA ASN A 40 20.09 3.16 -6.93
C ASN A 40 19.81 3.79 -5.55
N SER A 41 19.15 4.94 -5.52
CA SER A 41 18.59 5.56 -4.33
C SER A 41 17.23 4.91 -4.05
N SER A 42 17.23 3.68 -3.53
CA SER A 42 16.02 3.02 -3.01
C SER A 42 15.45 3.72 -1.77
N SER A 43 16.14 4.74 -1.25
CA SER A 43 15.71 5.61 -0.16
C SER A 43 16.10 7.06 -0.46
N ILE A 44 15.14 7.97 -0.39
CA ILE A 44 15.43 9.41 -0.38
C ILE A 44 16.00 9.74 0.99
N GLN A 45 17.31 9.99 1.07
CA GLN A 45 17.90 10.62 2.26
C GLN A 45 17.68 12.13 2.16
N HIS A 46 16.91 12.66 3.10
CA HIS A 46 16.76 14.10 3.25
C HIS A 46 17.97 14.65 4.01
N THR A 47 18.50 15.79 3.58
CA THR A 47 19.51 16.51 4.36
C THR A 47 18.86 17.10 5.61
N ASP A 48 19.66 17.35 6.65
CA ASP A 48 19.18 17.95 7.91
C ASP A 48 18.40 19.25 7.66
N PHE A 49 18.88 20.07 6.71
CA PHE A 49 18.18 21.28 6.29
C PHE A 49 16.79 21.00 5.70
N VAL A 50 16.65 19.96 4.87
CA VAL A 50 15.36 19.61 4.26
C VAL A 50 14.40 19.06 5.31
N THR A 51 14.88 18.33 6.31
CA THR A 51 14.05 17.85 7.43
C THR A 51 13.60 19.01 8.32
N GLU A 52 14.50 19.94 8.67
CA GLU A 52 14.16 21.12 9.49
C GLU A 52 13.07 21.98 8.84
N VAL A 53 13.18 22.23 7.53
CA VAL A 53 12.16 23.00 6.79
C VAL A 53 10.82 22.27 6.77
N ARG A 54 10.82 20.93 6.62
CA ARG A 54 9.59 20.14 6.67
C ARG A 54 8.94 20.18 8.04
N ASP A 55 9.73 20.03 9.10
CA ASP A 55 9.24 20.07 10.48
C ASP A 55 8.64 21.45 10.79
N TYR A 56 9.30 22.52 10.35
CA TYR A 56 8.77 23.88 10.46
C TYR A 56 7.42 24.04 9.76
N VAL A 57 7.28 23.56 8.52
CA VAL A 57 6.00 23.61 7.79
C VAL A 57 4.92 22.81 8.51
N VAL A 58 5.26 21.65 9.05
CA VAL A 58 4.33 20.82 9.83
C VAL A 58 3.85 21.58 11.08
N ASP A 59 4.75 22.24 11.80
CA ASP A 59 4.41 22.95 13.03
C ASP A 59 3.56 24.21 12.76
N VAL A 60 3.85 24.96 11.70
CA VAL A 60 3.00 26.08 11.27
C VAL A 60 1.59 25.59 10.92
N ASN A 61 1.46 24.48 10.19
CA ASN A 61 0.15 23.93 9.85
C ASN A 61 -0.61 23.45 11.09
N LYS A 62 0.06 22.75 12.02
CA LYS A 62 -0.55 22.33 13.29
C LYS A 62 -1.12 23.51 14.07
N GLU A 63 -0.40 24.64 14.08
CA GLU A 63 -0.86 25.85 14.75
C GLU A 63 -2.15 26.40 14.13
N ILE A 64 -2.21 26.49 12.80
CA ILE A 64 -3.40 26.92 12.06
C ILE A 64 -4.58 25.98 12.36
N PHE A 65 -4.37 24.67 12.30
CA PHE A 65 -5.40 23.68 12.64
C PHE A 65 -5.92 23.84 14.07
N ARG A 66 -5.02 24.10 15.03
CA ARG A 66 -5.38 24.34 16.43
C ARG A 66 -6.26 25.58 16.59
N GLN A 67 -5.95 26.66 15.87
CA GLN A 67 -6.78 27.89 15.86
C GLN A 67 -8.18 27.64 15.30
N HIS A 68 -8.33 26.67 14.40
CA HIS A 68 -9.61 26.23 13.86
C HIS A 68 -10.26 25.06 14.64
N CYS A 69 -9.82 24.80 15.88
CA CYS A 69 -10.35 23.74 16.75
C CYS A 69 -10.26 22.31 16.14
N ALA A 70 -9.39 22.11 15.15
CA ALA A 70 -9.17 20.79 14.60
C ALA A 70 -8.47 19.89 15.64
N LYS A 71 -8.85 18.61 15.66
CA LYS A 71 -8.23 17.59 16.51
C LYS A 71 -7.29 16.73 15.68
N HIS A 72 -6.14 16.39 16.24
CA HIS A 72 -5.23 15.45 15.63
C HIS A 72 -5.86 14.05 15.64
N LEU A 73 -5.83 13.38 14.49
CA LEU A 73 -6.24 11.99 14.35
C LEU A 73 -5.05 11.19 13.83
N GLU A 74 -4.63 10.20 14.61
CA GLU A 74 -3.65 9.22 14.18
C GLU A 74 -4.33 8.08 13.44
N ILE A 75 -3.85 7.78 12.23
CA ILE A 75 -4.38 6.74 11.36
C ILE A 75 -3.28 5.70 11.14
N SER A 76 -3.63 4.42 11.22
CA SER A 76 -2.69 3.33 10.90
C SER A 76 -2.20 3.46 9.45
N PRO A 77 -0.88 3.49 9.21
CA PRO A 77 -0.33 3.53 7.86
C PRO A 77 -0.55 2.20 7.12
N LEU A 78 -0.86 1.11 7.84
CA LEU A 78 -1.14 -0.21 7.29
C LEU A 78 -2.61 -0.58 7.42
N ARG A 79 -3.16 -1.21 6.37
CA ARG A 79 -4.52 -1.76 6.34
C ARG A 79 -4.53 -3.14 5.69
N LEU A 80 -5.54 -3.95 5.97
CA LEU A 80 -5.76 -5.20 5.23
C LEU A 80 -6.20 -4.87 3.80
N LEU A 81 -5.71 -5.64 2.82
CA LEU A 81 -6.06 -5.38 1.42
C LEU A 81 -7.57 -5.53 1.16
N ASP A 82 -8.21 -6.49 1.83
CA ASP A 82 -9.64 -6.78 1.66
C ASP A 82 -10.56 -5.62 2.09
N ASP A 83 -10.03 -4.67 2.89
CA ASP A 83 -10.78 -3.49 3.34
C ASP A 83 -10.88 -2.38 2.27
N CYS A 84 -10.18 -2.51 1.13
CA CYS A 84 -10.19 -1.50 0.07
C CYS A 84 -10.93 -1.99 -1.19
N PRO A 85 -12.04 -1.34 -1.58
CA PRO A 85 -12.78 -1.72 -2.80
C PRO A 85 -12.02 -1.39 -4.09
N GLN A 86 -10.97 -0.56 -4.03
CA GLN A 86 -10.18 -0.16 -5.20
C GLN A 86 -8.83 -0.87 -5.21
N PHE A 87 -8.61 -1.69 -6.24
CA PHE A 87 -7.34 -2.34 -6.48
C PHE A 87 -6.32 -1.34 -7.02
N ASN A 88 -5.39 -0.89 -6.16
CA ASN A 88 -4.27 -0.08 -6.61
C ASN A 88 -3.07 -0.99 -6.95
N ARG A 89 -2.61 -0.94 -8.21
CA ARG A 89 -1.44 -1.68 -8.70
C ARG A 89 -0.11 -1.10 -8.20
N ASN A 90 -0.10 0.18 -7.85
CA ASN A 90 1.09 0.91 -7.42
C ASN A 90 1.24 0.92 -5.89
N ALA A 91 0.29 0.33 -5.15
CA ALA A 91 0.37 0.31 -3.70
C ALA A 91 1.43 -0.69 -3.22
N VAL A 92 2.14 -0.33 -2.16
CA VAL A 92 3.11 -1.21 -1.52
C VAL A 92 2.35 -2.23 -0.68
N LYS A 93 2.52 -3.51 -1.03
CA LYS A 93 1.85 -4.64 -0.39
C LYS A 93 2.85 -5.50 0.37
N LEU A 94 2.46 -5.94 1.56
CA LEU A 94 3.26 -6.75 2.46
C LEU A 94 2.50 -8.03 2.77
N LEU A 95 3.13 -9.19 2.59
CA LEU A 95 2.58 -10.46 3.02
C LEU A 95 3.09 -10.79 4.42
N THR A 96 2.17 -10.90 5.37
CA THR A 96 2.50 -11.31 6.74
C THR A 96 2.78 -12.82 6.79
N GLN A 97 3.49 -13.28 7.82
CA GLN A 97 3.73 -14.71 8.05
C GLN A 97 2.44 -15.53 8.20
N GLY A 98 1.35 -14.89 8.63
CA GLY A 98 0.03 -15.52 8.75
C GLY A 98 -0.76 -15.59 7.43
N GLY A 99 -0.18 -15.17 6.30
CA GLY A 99 -0.84 -15.17 4.99
C GLY A 99 -1.73 -13.96 4.71
N ASN A 100 -1.87 -13.03 5.66
CA ASN A 100 -2.61 -11.79 5.42
C ASN A 100 -1.80 -10.85 4.54
N MET A 101 -2.45 -10.24 3.55
CA MET A 101 -1.87 -9.20 2.72
C MET A 101 -2.25 -7.82 3.26
N LEU A 102 -1.24 -7.06 3.68
CA LEU A 102 -1.37 -5.68 4.14
C LEU A 102 -1.00 -4.73 3.00
N GLU A 103 -1.63 -3.57 2.97
CA GLU A 103 -1.30 -2.47 2.06
C GLU A 103 -0.90 -1.24 2.87
N LEU A 104 0.17 -0.55 2.46
CA LEU A 104 0.47 0.79 2.95
C LEU A 104 -0.53 1.79 2.37
N SER A 105 -1.25 2.47 3.26
CA SER A 105 -2.23 3.50 2.93
C SER A 105 -1.53 4.68 2.27
N HIS A 106 -1.77 4.85 0.97
CA HIS A 106 -1.29 5.99 0.18
C HIS A 106 -2.26 7.18 0.21
N GLU A 107 -3.46 6.98 0.76
CA GLU A 107 -4.50 7.99 0.87
C GLU A 107 -5.30 7.83 2.17
N LEU A 108 -5.49 8.94 2.88
CA LEU A 108 -6.09 8.96 4.21
C LEU A 108 -7.61 9.12 4.21
N ARG A 109 -8.24 9.41 3.07
CA ARG A 109 -9.71 9.61 2.98
C ARG A 109 -10.50 8.38 3.42
N LEU A 110 -10.16 7.19 2.91
CA LEU A 110 -10.88 5.97 3.28
C LEU A 110 -10.65 5.60 4.75
N PRO A 111 -9.40 5.56 5.28
CA PRO A 111 -9.18 5.36 6.70
C PRO A 111 -9.91 6.38 7.59
N PHE A 112 -9.97 7.65 7.18
CA PHE A 112 -10.70 8.69 7.89
C PHE A 112 -12.21 8.42 7.95
N VAL A 113 -12.83 8.06 6.82
CA VAL A 113 -14.25 7.70 6.77
C VAL A 113 -14.54 6.47 7.62
N ASN A 114 -13.70 5.43 7.54
CA ASN A 114 -13.85 4.22 8.37
C ASN A 114 -13.75 4.55 9.87
N TRP A 115 -12.83 5.45 10.24
CA TRP A 115 -12.73 5.93 11.62
C TRP A 115 -14.01 6.66 12.05
N ILE A 116 -14.55 7.56 11.23
CA ILE A 116 -15.82 8.25 11.54
C ILE A 116 -16.93 7.23 11.77
N ILE A 117 -17.13 6.29 10.84
CA ILE A 117 -18.20 5.27 10.93
C ILE A 117 -18.07 4.46 12.23
N SER A 118 -16.84 4.09 12.62
CA SER A 118 -16.59 3.29 13.82
C SER A 118 -16.77 4.07 15.12
N ASN A 119 -16.71 5.41 15.08
CA ASN A 119 -16.74 6.28 16.26
C ASN A 119 -17.98 7.19 16.30
N GLN A 120 -18.92 7.04 15.38
CA GLN A 120 -20.22 7.69 15.50
C GLN A 120 -20.93 7.12 16.73
N VAL A 121 -21.14 7.97 17.74
CA VAL A 121 -22.06 7.68 18.83
C VAL A 121 -23.47 7.86 18.26
N PRO A 122 -24.35 6.85 18.29
CA PRO A 122 -25.73 7.06 17.89
C PRO A 122 -26.35 8.12 18.83
N ASP A 123 -26.96 9.16 18.27
CA ASP A 123 -27.69 10.23 18.98
C ASP A 123 -28.97 9.73 19.68
N ILE A 124 -28.95 8.53 20.25
CA ILE A 124 -30.04 7.96 21.03
C ILE A 124 -29.58 7.96 22.48
N LEU A 125 -29.75 9.11 23.14
CA LEU A 125 -30.00 9.34 24.57
C LEU A 125 -29.61 10.80 24.92
N ALA A 126 -30.50 11.73 24.59
CA ALA A 126 -30.57 13.07 25.17
C ALA A 126 -32.01 13.35 25.58
#